data_AF-A0AAV4VZS8-F1
#
_entry.id   AF-A0AAV4VZS8-F1
#
_cell.length_a   1.000
_cell.length_b   1.000
_cell.length_c   1.000
_cell.angle_alpha   90.00
_cell.angle_beta   90.00
_cell.angle_gamma   90.00
#
_symmetry.space_group_name_H-M   'P 1'
#
loop_
_entity.id
_entity.type
_entity.pdbx_description
1 polymer ?
#
loop_
_entity_poly.entity_id
_entity_poly.type
_entity_poly.pdbx_seq_one_letter_code
_entity_poly.pdbx_strand_id
1 'polypeptide(L)'
;MHVVQRCSWWMTIVWLMAALSNVRTAMVSRFPLNFRHNHKMAFKILYQIGNSEPDLPECSEMVVCNILDTYSTPWIERQCRCPNKRVCSMSADSRDGYTIVDKNRQLKLCEPVNRLPTCRYFRDVAWTYTTYPDNTTKQTMHCACPKNSVAYIFKNEAFNTEGGIGGLYFLACSPQSKMRCQRKEPCRLFTVKKRPDVEEVSTSTLCQCPKDHNCPEHHSQPSVILTPSSFTEQHIRTYSGYCTPNNL
;
A
#
# COMPACT_ATOMS: atom_id res chain seq x y z
N MET A 1 -28.66 -68.27 32.01
CA MET A 1 -28.57 -69.59 31.34
C MET A 1 -29.50 -69.56 30.13
N HIS A 2 -28.99 -69.99 28.96
CA HIS A 2 -29.62 -70.13 27.61
C HIS A 2 -30.06 -68.80 26.93
N VAL A 3 -29.50 -68.26 25.82
CA VAL A 3 -28.93 -68.71 24.52
C VAL A 3 -29.98 -69.11 23.46
N VAL A 4 -29.69 -68.70 22.20
CA VAL A 4 -30.32 -68.92 20.86
C VAL A 4 -31.22 -67.74 20.44
N GLN A 5 -30.91 -66.80 19.52
CA GLN A 5 -30.13 -66.70 18.26
C GLN A 5 -30.72 -67.45 17.04
N ARG A 6 -31.36 -66.72 16.08
CA ARG A 6 -30.89 -66.59 14.66
C ARG A 6 -31.93 -66.03 13.66
N CYS A 7 -31.36 -65.27 12.72
CA CYS A 7 -31.68 -65.06 11.29
C CYS A 7 -32.98 -64.32 10.91
N SER A 8 -33.00 -63.18 10.20
CA SER A 8 -32.23 -62.64 9.06
C SER A 8 -32.65 -63.18 7.69
N TRP A 9 -33.19 -62.25 6.89
CA TRP A 9 -33.06 -62.06 5.43
C TRP A 9 -34.20 -62.40 4.45
N TRP A 10 -34.71 -61.31 3.83
CA TRP A 10 -34.82 -61.05 2.38
C TRP A 10 -36.10 -61.35 1.58
N MET A 11 -36.34 -60.41 0.64
CA MET A 11 -37.08 -60.43 -0.64
C MET A 11 -38.49 -59.81 -0.66
N THR A 12 -38.80 -58.62 -1.19
CA THR A 12 -38.52 -57.90 -2.47
C THR A 12 -39.59 -58.07 -3.57
N ILE A 13 -39.99 -56.94 -4.18
CA ILE A 13 -40.47 -56.72 -5.58
C ILE A 13 -41.98 -57.03 -5.80
N VAL A 14 -42.85 -56.15 -6.34
CA VAL A 14 -43.05 -55.67 -7.74
C VAL A 14 -44.12 -54.53 -7.70
N TRP A 15 -43.85 -53.25 -7.98
CA TRP A 15 -43.96 -52.50 -9.27
C TRP A 15 -45.25 -52.64 -10.11
N LEU A 16 -45.67 -51.51 -10.71
CA LEU A 16 -46.69 -51.27 -11.76
C LEU A 16 -48.16 -51.00 -11.36
N MET A 17 -48.54 -49.71 -11.37
CA MET A 17 -49.52 -49.19 -12.33
C MET A 17 -49.13 -47.75 -12.73
N ALA A 18 -48.94 -47.57 -14.03
CA ALA A 18 -48.57 -46.36 -14.77
C ALA A 18 -49.78 -45.41 -14.87
N ALA A 19 -49.63 -44.09 -14.69
CA ALA A 19 -49.31 -43.08 -15.70
C ALA A 19 -50.51 -42.23 -16.13
N LEU A 20 -50.18 -41.03 -16.66
CA LEU A 20 -51.01 -39.95 -17.20
C LEU A 20 -51.47 -38.95 -16.12
N SER A 21 -51.21 -37.65 -16.16
CA SER A 21 -50.51 -36.72 -17.06
C SER A 21 -50.79 -35.32 -16.48
N ASN A 22 -49.79 -34.42 -16.38
CA ASN A 22 -49.88 -33.01 -16.83
C ASN A 22 -48.69 -32.13 -16.38
N VAL A 23 -47.82 -31.84 -17.35
CA VAL A 23 -47.38 -30.50 -17.80
C VAL A 23 -46.87 -29.46 -16.78
N ARG A 24 -45.55 -29.20 -16.89
CA ARG A 24 -44.79 -27.92 -16.85
C ARG A 24 -45.12 -26.86 -15.79
N THR A 25 -44.15 -26.65 -14.88
CA THR A 25 -43.36 -25.39 -14.79
C THR A 25 -42.12 -25.63 -13.95
N ALA A 26 -40.95 -25.69 -14.59
CA ALA A 26 -39.68 -25.64 -13.91
C ALA A 26 -39.41 -24.19 -13.50
N MET A 27 -39.62 -23.85 -12.22
CA MET A 27 -39.04 -22.64 -11.65
C MET A 27 -37.53 -22.86 -11.57
N VAL A 28 -36.82 -22.26 -12.52
CA VAL A 28 -35.36 -22.05 -12.43
C VAL A 28 -35.12 -21.22 -11.20
N SER A 29 -34.75 -21.86 -10.09
CA SER A 29 -34.22 -21.19 -8.91
C SER A 29 -32.95 -20.47 -9.35
N ARG A 30 -33.06 -19.15 -9.56
CA ARG A 30 -31.92 -18.24 -9.62
C ARG A 30 -31.22 -18.31 -8.26
N PHE A 31 -30.30 -19.25 -8.14
CA PHE A 31 -29.20 -19.12 -7.19
C PHE A 31 -28.54 -17.77 -7.49
N PRO A 32 -28.39 -16.85 -6.53
CA PRO A 32 -27.45 -15.77 -6.71
C PRO A 32 -26.07 -16.43 -6.75
N LEU A 33 -25.50 -16.51 -7.96
CA LEU A 33 -24.07 -16.71 -8.12
C LEU A 33 -23.41 -15.60 -7.33
N ASN A 34 -22.93 -15.98 -6.15
CA ASN A 34 -22.12 -15.15 -5.29
C ASN A 34 -20.78 -14.96 -6.01
N PHE A 35 -20.75 -14.03 -6.96
CA PHE A 35 -19.53 -13.53 -7.58
C PHE A 35 -18.76 -12.80 -6.49
N ARG A 36 -18.05 -13.56 -5.64
CA ARG A 36 -16.86 -13.06 -4.96
C ARG A 36 -15.89 -12.67 -6.06
N HIS A 37 -15.94 -11.39 -6.46
CA HIS A 37 -14.89 -10.72 -7.20
C HIS A 37 -13.65 -10.68 -6.30
N ASN A 38 -12.95 -11.81 -6.23
CA ASN A 38 -11.58 -11.87 -5.76
C ASN A 38 -10.68 -11.52 -6.96
N HIS A 39 -10.87 -10.32 -7.52
CA HIS A 39 -9.86 -9.73 -8.40
C HIS A 39 -8.70 -9.35 -7.50
N LYS A 40 -7.80 -10.30 -7.25
CA LYS A 40 -6.44 -9.96 -6.85
C LYS A 40 -5.89 -9.13 -8.01
N MET A 41 -5.92 -7.81 -7.88
CA MET A 41 -5.14 -6.92 -8.73
C MET A 41 -3.71 -7.46 -8.70
N ALA A 42 -3.21 -7.93 -9.83
CA ALA A 42 -1.83 -8.38 -9.95
C ALA A 42 -0.96 -7.13 -9.93
N PHE A 43 -0.56 -6.67 -8.74
CA PHE A 43 0.38 -5.57 -8.59
C PHE A 43 1.70 -5.94 -9.27
N LYS A 44 2.32 -4.97 -9.92
CA LYS A 44 3.72 -5.13 -10.33
C LYS A 44 4.58 -5.21 -9.08
N ILE A 45 5.49 -6.17 -9.03
CA ILE A 45 6.38 -6.41 -7.89
C ILE A 45 7.80 -6.07 -8.31
N LEU A 46 8.41 -5.15 -7.60
CA LEU A 46 9.81 -4.76 -7.70
C LEU A 46 10.54 -5.17 -6.42
N TYR A 47 11.87 -5.22 -6.48
CA TYR A 47 12.73 -5.57 -5.36
C TYR A 47 13.71 -4.43 -5.12
N GLN A 48 13.96 -4.08 -3.86
CA GLN A 48 14.94 -3.04 -3.55
C GLN A 48 16.37 -3.44 -3.95
N ILE A 49 16.67 -4.75 -3.86
CA ILE A 49 17.93 -5.37 -4.25
C ILE A 49 17.64 -6.66 -5.00
N GLY A 50 18.47 -6.95 -6.00
CA GLY A 50 18.31 -8.12 -6.85
C GLY A 50 17.02 -8.09 -7.67
N ASN A 51 16.47 -9.26 -7.96
CA ASN A 51 15.26 -9.43 -8.76
C ASN A 51 14.31 -10.52 -8.24
N SER A 52 14.58 -11.05 -7.04
CA SER A 52 13.85 -12.19 -6.49
C SER A 52 13.80 -12.19 -4.95
N GLU A 53 12.90 -13.00 -4.38
CA GLU A 53 12.76 -13.15 -2.91
C GLU A 53 14.04 -13.59 -2.19
N PRO A 54 14.85 -14.55 -2.71
CA PRO A 54 16.10 -14.95 -2.07
C PRO A 54 17.14 -13.83 -1.95
N ASP A 55 17.10 -12.83 -2.84
CA ASP A 55 18.03 -11.70 -2.82
C ASP A 55 17.76 -10.74 -1.65
N LEU A 56 16.55 -10.80 -1.09
CA LEU A 56 16.14 -9.91 -0.01
C LEU A 56 16.67 -10.40 1.36
N PRO A 57 17.13 -9.47 2.21
CA PRO A 57 17.50 -9.78 3.58
C PRO A 57 16.26 -10.14 4.41
N GLU A 58 16.48 -10.71 5.60
CA GLU A 58 15.42 -10.89 6.59
C GLU A 58 15.14 -9.56 7.33
N CYS A 59 13.87 -9.26 7.56
CA CYS A 59 13.46 -8.05 8.27
C CYS A 59 13.79 -8.14 9.77
N SER A 60 14.35 -7.06 10.33
CA SER A 60 14.36 -6.86 11.78
C SER A 60 12.98 -6.43 12.30
N GLU A 61 12.84 -6.32 13.63
CA GLU A 61 11.60 -5.86 14.28
C GLU A 61 11.17 -4.47 13.77
N MET A 62 9.86 -4.32 13.52
CA MET A 62 9.21 -3.10 13.01
C MET A 62 9.81 -2.49 11.73
N VAL A 63 10.55 -3.28 10.95
CA VAL A 63 11.04 -2.86 9.63
C VAL A 63 9.92 -2.97 8.59
N VAL A 64 9.86 -1.98 7.70
CA VAL A 64 8.97 -2.00 6.54
C VAL A 64 9.40 -3.11 5.59
N CYS A 65 8.52 -4.09 5.38
CA CYS A 65 8.78 -5.24 4.52
C CYS A 65 8.30 -5.04 3.08
N ASN A 66 7.26 -4.23 2.87
CA ASN A 66 6.77 -3.79 1.56
C ASN A 66 6.42 -2.32 1.57
N ILE A 67 6.67 -1.66 0.43
CA ILE A 67 6.11 -0.36 0.11
C ILE A 67 5.12 -0.57 -1.04
N LEU A 68 3.84 -0.35 -0.80
CA LEU A 68 2.83 -0.31 -1.86
C LEU A 68 2.61 1.16 -2.23
N ASP A 69 3.02 1.55 -3.43
CA ASP A 69 2.74 2.88 -3.99
C ASP A 69 1.36 2.86 -4.66
N THR A 70 0.55 3.86 -4.35
CA THR A 70 -0.84 3.98 -4.87
C THR A 70 -1.05 5.28 -5.63
N TYR A 71 0.01 5.96 -6.07
CA TYR A 71 -0.08 7.23 -6.78
C TYR A 71 -0.83 7.11 -8.12
N SER A 72 -0.48 6.11 -8.92
CA SER A 72 -1.07 5.82 -10.22
C SER A 72 -1.51 4.35 -10.25
N THR A 73 -1.06 3.57 -11.23
CA THR A 73 -1.24 2.12 -11.22
C THR A 73 -0.46 1.52 -10.04
N PRO A 74 -1.11 0.89 -9.06
CA PRO A 74 -0.41 0.47 -7.85
C PRO A 74 0.65 -0.60 -8.11
N TRP A 75 1.77 -0.48 -7.41
CA TRP A 75 2.89 -1.42 -7.48
C TRP A 75 3.53 -1.59 -6.11
N ILE A 76 4.20 -2.72 -5.90
CA ILE A 76 4.84 -3.09 -4.63
C ILE A 76 6.34 -3.11 -4.83
N GLU A 77 7.08 -2.46 -3.94
CA GLU A 77 8.50 -2.70 -3.74
C GLU A 77 8.72 -3.59 -2.52
N ARG A 78 9.32 -4.76 -2.74
CA ARG A 78 9.74 -5.67 -1.68
C ARG A 78 11.04 -5.16 -1.06
N GLN A 79 11.02 -5.00 0.26
CA GLN A 79 12.16 -4.52 1.03
C GLN A 79 12.89 -5.70 1.70
N CYS A 80 12.17 -6.56 2.41
CA CYS A 80 12.78 -7.68 3.11
C CYS A 80 11.79 -8.85 3.30
N ARG A 81 12.31 -10.02 3.64
CA ARG A 81 11.52 -11.22 3.98
C ARG A 81 11.18 -11.20 5.47
N CYS A 82 9.90 -11.39 5.80
CA CYS A 82 9.53 -11.47 7.20
C CYS A 82 10.08 -12.76 7.86
N PRO A 83 10.52 -12.67 9.13
CA PRO A 83 11.04 -13.82 9.85
C PRO A 83 9.98 -14.92 10.03
N ASN A 84 10.43 -16.13 10.38
CA ASN A 84 9.56 -17.28 10.65
C ASN A 84 8.65 -17.69 9.47
N LYS A 85 9.12 -17.46 8.23
CA LYS A 85 8.37 -17.76 6.99
C LYS A 85 7.01 -17.06 6.90
N ARG A 86 6.82 -15.95 7.64
CA ARG A 86 5.63 -15.12 7.48
C ARG A 86 5.69 -14.41 6.14
N VAL A 87 4.53 -14.20 5.53
CA VAL A 87 4.42 -13.44 4.28
C VAL A 87 4.07 -12.00 4.63
N CYS A 88 4.86 -11.04 4.15
CA CYS A 88 4.56 -9.63 4.29
C CYS A 88 3.23 -9.30 3.58
N SER A 89 2.38 -8.46 4.19
CA SER A 89 1.10 -8.09 3.57
C SER A 89 1.32 -7.45 2.18
N MET A 90 0.45 -7.82 1.25
CA MET A 90 0.35 -7.27 -0.10
C MET A 90 -1.04 -6.70 -0.37
N SER A 91 -1.89 -6.60 0.66
CA SER A 91 -3.25 -6.07 0.53
C SER A 91 -3.22 -4.58 0.14
N ALA A 92 -4.14 -4.15 -0.72
CA ALA A 92 -4.38 -2.73 -0.93
C ALA A 92 -5.26 -2.09 0.16
N ASP A 93 -5.94 -2.91 0.98
CA ASP A 93 -6.69 -2.40 2.13
C ASP A 93 -5.70 -1.95 3.21
N SER A 94 -5.75 -0.66 3.56
CA SER A 94 -4.92 -0.06 4.59
C SER A 94 -5.34 -0.44 6.02
N ARG A 95 -6.47 -1.13 6.18
CA ARG A 95 -7.00 -1.58 7.48
C ARG A 95 -6.70 -3.06 7.76
N ASP A 96 -5.76 -3.65 7.03
CA ASP A 96 -5.32 -5.05 7.21
C ASP A 96 -4.60 -5.33 8.54
N GLY A 97 -4.35 -4.30 9.36
CA GLY A 97 -3.66 -4.41 10.65
C GLY A 97 -2.13 -4.40 10.57
N TYR A 98 -1.57 -4.34 9.37
CA TYR A 98 -0.13 -4.36 9.09
C TYR A 98 0.34 -3.16 8.28
N THR A 99 -0.51 -2.14 8.12
CA THR A 99 -0.27 -1.01 7.22
C THR A 99 -0.20 0.32 7.96
N ILE A 100 0.81 1.12 7.61
CA ILE A 100 0.90 2.55 7.94
C ILE A 100 0.82 3.33 6.64
N VAL A 101 -0.09 4.29 6.57
CA VAL A 101 -0.27 5.13 5.39
C VAL A 101 0.46 6.45 5.59
N ASP A 102 1.34 6.80 4.65
CA ASP A 102 1.93 8.13 4.56
C ASP A 102 1.83 8.62 3.12
N LYS A 103 1.13 9.73 2.93
CA LYS A 103 0.82 10.29 1.60
C LYS A 103 0.18 9.25 0.66
N ASN A 104 0.84 8.94 -0.44
CA ASN A 104 0.45 8.00 -1.49
C ASN A 104 1.10 6.60 -1.32
N ARG A 105 1.70 6.32 -0.17
CA ARG A 105 2.37 5.05 0.12
C ARG A 105 1.71 4.34 1.28
N GLN A 106 1.61 3.02 1.15
CA GLN A 106 1.27 2.12 2.23
C GLN A 106 2.54 1.34 2.62
N LEU A 107 3.02 1.60 3.83
CA LEU A 107 4.17 0.94 4.43
C LEU A 107 3.68 -0.30 5.19
N LYS A 108 4.12 -1.47 4.76
CA LYS A 108 3.69 -2.75 5.33
C LYS A 108 4.72 -3.28 6.32
N LEU A 109 4.26 -3.82 7.45
CA LEU A 109 5.10 -4.44 8.48
C LEU A 109 4.89 -5.95 8.56
N CYS A 110 5.89 -6.66 9.08
CA CYS A 110 5.77 -8.09 9.42
C CYS A 110 4.96 -8.35 10.69
N GLU A 111 4.73 -7.30 11.47
CA GLU A 111 4.13 -7.33 12.79
C GLU A 111 2.94 -6.36 12.85
N PRO A 112 1.94 -6.61 13.70
CA PRO A 112 0.77 -5.75 13.79
C PRO A 112 1.12 -4.30 14.16
N VAL A 113 0.52 -3.33 13.46
CA VAL A 113 0.80 -1.90 13.69
C VAL A 113 0.27 -1.38 15.03
N ASN A 114 -0.67 -2.11 15.66
CA ASN A 114 -1.19 -1.76 16.98
C ASN A 114 -0.15 -1.92 18.11
N ARG A 115 1.00 -2.55 17.84
CA ARG A 115 2.15 -2.57 18.74
C ARG A 115 2.88 -1.23 18.82
N LEU A 116 2.70 -0.36 17.82
CA LEU A 116 3.32 0.96 17.80
C LEU A 116 2.53 1.93 18.69
N PRO A 117 3.21 2.69 19.56
CA PRO A 117 2.57 3.81 20.23
C PRO A 117 2.20 4.90 19.21
N THR A 118 1.30 5.81 19.59
CA THR A 118 1.02 7.01 18.79
C THR A 118 2.08 8.08 19.05
N CYS A 119 2.68 8.64 18.01
CA CYS A 119 3.69 9.69 18.12
C CYS A 119 3.10 11.01 18.62
N ARG A 120 3.84 11.76 19.46
CA ARG A 120 3.59 13.20 19.65
C ARG A 120 4.20 14.01 18.51
N TYR A 121 3.43 14.97 17.98
CA TYR A 121 3.88 15.86 16.91
C TYR A 121 5.20 16.56 17.25
N PHE A 122 6.06 16.72 16.24
CA PHE A 122 7.33 17.45 16.27
C PHE A 122 8.41 16.97 17.25
N ARG A 123 8.10 16.00 18.13
CA ARG A 123 9.02 15.51 19.16
C ARG A 123 9.47 14.08 18.93
N ASP A 124 8.51 13.19 18.70
CA ASP A 124 8.83 11.78 18.59
C ASP A 124 9.29 11.43 17.17
N VAL A 125 10.24 10.51 17.08
CA VAL A 125 10.67 9.92 15.81
C VAL A 125 9.64 8.87 15.42
N ALA A 126 8.90 9.12 14.34
CA ALA A 126 7.94 8.17 13.80
C ALA A 126 8.65 6.96 13.20
N TRP A 127 9.68 7.21 12.39
CA TRP A 127 10.53 6.19 11.83
C TRP A 127 11.90 6.75 11.45
N THR A 128 12.84 5.84 11.29
CA THR A 128 14.17 6.11 10.73
C THR A 128 14.27 5.51 9.34
N TYR A 129 14.88 6.23 8.42
CA TYR A 129 15.20 5.77 7.09
C TYR A 129 16.72 5.74 6.92
N THR A 130 17.27 4.56 6.71
CA THR A 130 18.71 4.32 6.59
C THR A 130 19.03 4.00 5.15
N THR A 131 20.06 4.64 4.60
CA THR A 131 20.63 4.36 3.29
C THR A 131 22.05 3.83 3.48
N TYR A 132 22.33 2.66 2.93
CA TYR A 132 23.64 2.02 3.00
C TYR A 132 24.46 2.29 1.72
N PRO A 133 25.80 2.14 1.75
CA PRO A 133 26.66 2.40 0.60
C PRO A 133 26.39 1.50 -0.62
N ASP A 134 25.78 0.33 -0.41
CA ASP A 134 25.37 -0.61 -1.46
C ASP A 134 24.02 -0.23 -2.11
N ASN A 135 23.52 0.99 -1.83
CA ASN A 135 22.21 1.50 -2.24
C ASN A 135 21.00 0.75 -1.65
N THR A 136 21.21 -0.16 -0.70
CA THR A 136 20.10 -0.73 0.05
C THR A 136 19.56 0.26 1.06
N THR A 137 18.28 0.11 1.39
CA THR A 137 17.61 1.00 2.32
C THR A 137 16.85 0.21 3.37
N LYS A 138 16.70 0.82 4.55
CA LYS A 138 15.97 0.22 5.67
C LYS A 138 15.12 1.28 6.35
N GLN A 139 13.82 1.04 6.39
CA GLN A 139 12.87 1.89 7.10
C GLN A 139 12.38 1.17 8.35
N THR A 140 12.65 1.73 9.52
CA THR A 140 12.29 1.13 10.83
C THR A 140 11.29 2.03 11.54
N MET A 141 10.10 1.48 11.85
CA MET A 141 9.03 2.21 12.51
C MET A 141 9.19 2.18 14.03
N HIS A 142 9.00 3.34 14.67
CA HIS A 142 9.12 3.50 16.13
C HIS A 142 7.79 3.89 16.76
N CYS A 143 6.97 4.70 16.07
CA CYS A 143 5.61 5.02 16.46
C CYS A 143 4.75 5.33 15.23
N ALA A 144 3.43 5.23 15.37
CA ALA A 144 2.49 5.58 14.31
C ALA A 144 2.09 7.05 14.44
N CYS A 145 2.16 7.80 13.34
CA CYS A 145 1.70 9.18 13.37
C CYS A 145 0.18 9.27 13.61
N PRO A 146 -0.32 10.31 14.29
CA PRO A 146 -1.76 10.52 14.46
C PRO A 146 -2.48 10.67 13.12
N LYS A 147 -3.80 10.45 13.09
CA LYS A 147 -4.59 10.64 11.86
C LYS A 147 -4.43 12.06 11.31
N ASN A 148 -4.45 12.20 9.98
CA ASN A 148 -4.29 13.48 9.26
C ASN A 148 -2.95 14.18 9.53
N SER A 149 -1.89 13.41 9.73
CA SER A 149 -0.52 13.89 9.78
C SER A 149 0.23 13.63 8.49
N VAL A 150 1.34 14.33 8.30
CA VAL A 150 2.36 14.01 7.32
C VAL A 150 3.70 13.79 8.03
N ALA A 151 4.48 12.82 7.56
CA ALA A 151 5.85 12.69 8.04
C ALA A 151 6.79 13.67 7.31
N TYR A 152 7.77 14.19 8.04
CA TYR A 152 8.83 15.06 7.50
C TYR A 152 10.18 14.71 8.12
N ILE A 153 11.24 14.91 7.35
CA ILE A 153 12.62 14.75 7.85
C ILE A 153 12.92 15.92 8.76
N PHE A 154 13.24 15.65 10.03
CA PHE A 154 13.59 16.71 11.00
C PHE A 154 15.08 16.70 11.37
N LYS A 155 15.77 15.58 11.14
CA LYS A 155 17.20 15.42 11.41
C LYS A 155 17.79 14.40 10.43
N ASN A 156 19.03 14.62 10.03
CA ASN A 156 19.84 13.65 9.30
C ASN A 156 21.24 13.53 9.93
N GLU A 157 21.82 12.35 9.82
CA GLU A 157 23.17 12.05 10.30
C GLU A 157 23.86 11.15 9.27
N ALA A 158 25.18 11.29 9.14
CA ALA A 158 26.00 10.33 8.42
C ALA A 158 26.64 9.38 9.43
N PHE A 159 26.80 8.12 9.04
CA PHE A 159 27.50 7.13 9.86
C PHE A 159 28.47 6.32 9.00
N ASN A 160 29.58 5.90 9.59
CA ASN A 160 30.56 5.09 8.89
C ASN A 160 30.16 3.61 8.98
N THR A 161 30.26 2.92 7.86
CA THR A 161 30.18 1.47 7.76
C THR A 161 31.49 0.95 7.17
N GLU A 162 31.74 -0.36 7.27
CA GLU A 162 32.91 -0.98 6.64
C GLU A 162 32.97 -0.73 5.13
N GLY A 163 31.81 -0.61 4.47
CA GLY A 163 31.69 -0.38 3.03
C GLY A 163 31.60 1.09 2.60
N GLY A 164 31.74 2.04 3.53
CA GLY A 164 31.67 3.48 3.24
C GLY A 164 30.69 4.24 4.13
N ILE A 165 30.30 5.45 3.70
CA ILE A 165 29.44 6.34 4.49
C ILE A 165 27.97 6.03 4.20
N GLY A 166 27.22 5.67 5.24
CA GLY A 166 25.76 5.55 5.23
C GLY A 166 25.07 6.83 5.69
N GLY A 167 23.79 6.95 5.35
CA GLY A 167 22.92 8.07 5.75
C GLY A 167 21.78 7.59 6.64
N LEU A 168 21.49 8.35 7.70
CA LEU A 168 20.40 8.09 8.63
C LEU A 168 19.50 9.32 8.69
N TYR A 169 18.23 9.14 8.34
CA TYR A 169 17.22 10.19 8.35
C TYR A 169 16.17 9.89 9.41
N PHE A 170 15.87 10.88 10.24
CA PHE A 170 14.86 10.78 11.28
C PHE A 170 13.62 11.54 10.84
N LEU A 171 12.48 10.85 10.85
CA LEU A 171 11.21 11.42 10.44
C LEU A 171 10.29 11.61 11.64
N ALA A 172 9.69 12.78 11.74
CA ALA A 172 8.72 13.14 12.76
C ALA A 172 7.36 13.43 12.11
N CYS A 173 6.32 13.46 12.94
CA CYS A 173 4.96 13.74 12.47
C CYS A 173 4.67 15.25 12.58
N SER A 174 4.03 15.80 11.54
CA SER A 174 3.46 17.15 11.53
C SER A 174 1.96 17.07 11.25
N PRO A 175 1.10 17.85 11.94
CA PRO A 175 -0.30 17.95 11.58
C PRO A 175 -0.44 18.61 10.20
N GLN A 176 -1.36 18.10 9.38
CA GLN A 176 -1.62 18.71 8.08
C GLN A 176 -2.38 20.03 8.25
N SER A 177 -1.66 21.15 8.24
CA SER A 177 -2.27 22.48 8.27
C SER A 177 -2.89 22.83 6.92
N LYS A 178 -4.09 23.41 6.98
CA LYS A 178 -4.87 23.83 5.81
C LYS A 178 -4.66 25.31 5.54
N MET A 179 -3.49 25.66 5.01
CA MET A 179 -3.24 27.04 4.56
C MET A 179 -3.99 27.30 3.26
N ARG A 180 -4.59 28.49 3.10
CA ARG A 180 -5.23 28.87 1.84
C ARG A 180 -4.19 29.32 0.83
N CYS A 181 -4.42 28.98 -0.44
CA CYS A 181 -3.49 29.39 -1.49
C CYS A 181 -3.52 30.90 -1.73
N GLN A 182 -2.35 31.51 -1.85
CA GLN A 182 -2.15 32.82 -2.46
C GLN A 182 -2.50 32.78 -3.94
N ARG A 183 -2.82 33.94 -4.51
CA ARG A 183 -3.20 34.03 -5.91
C ARG A 183 -2.03 33.59 -6.80
N LYS A 184 -2.29 32.60 -7.68
CA LYS A 184 -1.34 32.01 -8.64
C LYS A 184 -0.14 31.28 -8.02
N GLU A 185 -0.14 31.00 -6.72
CA GLU A 185 0.88 30.12 -6.16
C GLU A 185 0.58 28.65 -6.48
N PRO A 186 1.59 27.78 -6.55
CA PRO A 186 1.35 26.35 -6.71
C PRO A 186 0.69 25.77 -5.47
N CYS A 187 -0.31 24.91 -5.67
CA CYS A 187 -1.02 24.24 -4.58
C CYS A 187 -0.45 22.85 -4.24
N ARG A 188 0.28 22.24 -5.18
CA ARG A 188 0.93 20.94 -4.99
C ARG A 188 2.20 20.85 -5.83
N LEU A 189 3.24 20.25 -5.26
CA LEU A 189 4.46 19.89 -5.97
C LEU A 189 4.50 18.38 -6.18
N PHE A 190 5.03 17.97 -7.32
CA PHE A 190 5.28 16.58 -7.68
C PHE A 190 6.76 16.40 -7.98
N THR A 191 7.38 15.39 -7.40
CA THR A 191 8.72 14.92 -7.78
C THR A 191 8.56 13.54 -8.38
N VAL A 192 8.82 13.42 -9.68
CA VAL A 192 8.66 12.20 -10.46
C VAL A 192 10.05 11.63 -10.72
N LYS A 193 10.32 10.44 -10.17
CA LYS A 193 11.51 9.66 -10.47
C LYS A 193 11.12 8.54 -11.42
N LYS A 194 11.61 8.60 -12.66
CA LYS A 194 11.32 7.60 -13.67
C LYS A 194 12.17 6.35 -13.43
N ARG A 195 11.54 5.19 -13.25
CA ARG A 195 12.18 3.88 -13.28
C ARG A 195 11.84 3.20 -14.62
N PRO A 196 12.56 2.13 -15.03
CA PRO A 196 12.28 1.44 -16.29
C PRO A 196 10.82 0.99 -16.43
N ASP A 197 10.20 0.69 -15.29
CA ASP A 197 9.01 -0.13 -15.19
C ASP A 197 7.81 0.56 -14.54
N VAL A 198 8.05 1.62 -13.78
CA VAL A 198 7.08 2.37 -12.97
C VAL A 198 7.58 3.81 -12.81
N GLU A 199 6.69 4.69 -12.38
CA GLU A 199 7.06 6.03 -11.92
C GLU A 199 6.91 6.09 -10.40
N GLU A 200 8.00 6.44 -9.73
CA GLU A 200 7.97 6.73 -8.30
C GLU A 200 7.69 8.22 -8.14
N VAL A 201 6.53 8.55 -7.56
CA VAL A 201 6.09 9.95 -7.45
C VAL A 201 5.93 10.33 -5.99
N SER A 202 6.61 11.41 -5.58
CA SER A 202 6.39 12.05 -4.29
C SER A 202 5.53 13.29 -4.46
N THR A 203 4.51 13.45 -3.63
CA THR A 203 3.62 14.61 -3.66
C THR A 203 3.77 15.45 -2.38
N SER A 204 3.69 16.77 -2.55
CA SER A 204 3.71 17.73 -1.45
C SER A 204 2.59 18.75 -1.66
N THR A 205 1.51 18.62 -0.88
CA THR A 205 0.41 19.60 -0.91
C THR A 205 0.84 20.83 -0.10
N LEU A 206 0.81 22.00 -0.74
CA LEU A 206 1.29 23.26 -0.17
C LEU A 206 0.16 24.06 0.50
N CYS A 207 -1.00 24.09 -0.16
CA CYS A 207 -2.14 24.90 0.27
C CYS A 207 -3.46 24.35 -0.29
N GLN A 208 -4.57 24.88 0.21
CA GLN A 208 -5.93 24.59 -0.24
C GLN A 208 -6.41 25.66 -1.19
N CYS A 209 -6.85 25.23 -2.38
CA CYS A 209 -7.42 26.12 -3.37
C CYS A 209 -8.66 26.87 -2.85
N PRO A 210 -8.93 28.07 -3.39
CA PRO A 210 -10.14 28.82 -3.05
C PRO A 210 -11.40 28.05 -3.50
N LYS A 211 -12.57 28.56 -3.11
CA LYS A 211 -13.86 27.98 -3.51
C LYS A 211 -13.94 27.86 -5.05
N ASP A 212 -14.57 26.78 -5.50
CA ASP A 212 -14.81 26.46 -6.92
C ASP A 212 -13.53 26.23 -7.75
N HIS A 213 -12.39 26.04 -7.07
CA HIS A 213 -11.13 25.64 -7.68
C HIS A 213 -10.62 24.34 -7.04
N ASN A 214 -9.98 23.50 -7.86
CA ASN A 214 -9.37 22.25 -7.42
C ASN A 214 -7.86 22.29 -7.66
N CYS A 215 -7.13 21.63 -6.76
CA CYS A 215 -5.70 21.39 -6.93
C CYS A 215 -5.50 20.08 -7.70
N PRO A 216 -4.64 20.04 -8.73
CA PRO A 216 -4.41 18.82 -9.50
C PRO A 216 -3.91 17.67 -8.62
N GLU A 217 -4.42 16.46 -8.88
CA GLU A 217 -4.05 15.23 -8.17
C GLU A 217 -2.96 14.44 -8.88
N HIS A 218 -2.76 14.68 -10.17
CA HIS A 218 -1.77 13.97 -10.97
C HIS A 218 -0.87 14.93 -11.77
N HIS A 219 0.42 14.62 -11.84
CA HIS A 219 1.44 15.42 -12.50
C HIS A 219 1.26 15.59 -14.02
N SER A 220 0.38 14.80 -14.64
CA SER A 220 0.05 14.88 -16.07
C SER A 220 -1.19 15.74 -16.36
N GLN A 221 -1.84 16.30 -15.34
CA GLN A 221 -3.02 17.14 -15.53
C GLN A 221 -2.67 18.48 -16.18
N PRO A 222 -3.59 19.11 -16.94
CA PRO A 222 -3.28 20.32 -17.72
C PRO A 222 -2.79 21.52 -16.90
N SER A 223 -3.18 21.60 -15.63
CA SER A 223 -2.79 22.67 -14.70
C SER A 223 -1.44 22.44 -14.02
N VAL A 224 -0.70 21.44 -14.46
CA VAL A 224 0.62 21.09 -13.93
C VAL A 224 1.71 21.50 -14.92
N ILE A 225 2.66 22.28 -14.43
CA ILE A 225 3.76 22.84 -15.22
C ILE A 225 5.07 22.18 -14.80
N LEU A 226 5.85 21.70 -15.78
CA LEU A 226 7.22 21.24 -15.56
C LEU A 226 8.06 22.40 -15.01
N THR A 227 8.64 22.19 -13.84
CA THR A 227 9.47 23.19 -13.15
C THR A 227 10.93 22.79 -13.31
N PRO A 228 11.86 23.72 -13.57
CA PRO A 228 13.29 23.42 -13.60
C PRO A 228 13.70 22.73 -12.31
N SER A 229 14.25 21.52 -12.43
CA SER A 229 14.75 20.76 -11.28
C SER A 229 16.18 21.16 -10.97
N SER A 230 16.51 21.32 -9.69
CA SER A 230 17.90 21.41 -9.22
C SER A 230 18.59 20.05 -9.10
N PHE A 231 17.87 18.95 -9.38
CA PHE A 231 18.39 17.59 -9.33
C PHE A 231 19.42 17.36 -10.43
N THR A 232 20.54 16.75 -10.05
CA THR A 232 21.62 16.34 -10.97
C THR A 232 21.19 15.18 -11.85
N GLU A 233 20.22 14.39 -11.41
CA GLU A 233 19.76 13.19 -12.11
C GLU A 233 18.72 13.51 -13.20
N GLN A 234 19.05 13.17 -14.45
CA GLN A 234 18.16 13.41 -15.60
C GLN A 234 16.83 12.63 -15.55
N HIS A 235 16.75 11.59 -14.73
CA HIS A 235 15.55 10.76 -14.57
C HIS A 235 14.59 11.28 -13.48
N ILE A 236 14.94 12.38 -12.81
CA ILE A 236 14.10 13.05 -11.82
C ILE A 236 13.57 14.35 -12.42
N ARG A 237 12.26 14.56 -12.32
CA ARG A 237 11.59 15.79 -12.79
C ARG A 237 10.69 16.35 -11.70
N THR A 238 10.64 17.67 -11.62
CA THR A 238 9.77 18.40 -10.69
C THR A 238 8.65 19.09 -11.45
N TYR A 239 7.43 18.99 -10.93
CA TYR A 239 6.26 19.64 -11.49
C TYR A 239 5.52 20.44 -10.43
N SER A 240 4.93 21.55 -10.85
CA SER A 240 4.14 22.44 -10.01
C SER A 240 2.70 22.47 -10.50
N GLY A 241 1.77 22.06 -9.65
CA GLY A 241 0.34 22.08 -9.90
C GLY A 241 -0.30 23.36 -9.37
N TYR A 242 -1.17 23.96 -10.18
CA TYR A 242 -1.85 25.22 -9.86
C TYR A 242 -3.36 25.01 -9.73
N CYS A 243 -4.00 25.83 -8.88
CA CYS A 243 -5.44 25.82 -8.73
C CYS A 243 -6.14 26.18 -10.04
N THR A 244 -7.09 25.35 -10.46
CA THR A 244 -7.93 25.60 -11.64
C THR A 244 -9.41 25.54 -11.30
N PRO A 245 -10.26 26.30 -12.02
CA PRO A 245 -11.70 26.21 -11.87
C PRO A 245 -12.22 24.78 -12.10
N ASN A 246 -13.26 24.38 -11.39
CA ASN A 246 -13.81 23.02 -11.45
C ASN A 246 -14.53 22.68 -12.75
N ASN A 247 -14.87 23.68 -13.58
CA ASN A 247 -15.73 23.54 -14.76
C ASN A 247 -14.98 23.83 -16.08
N LEU A 248 -13.80 23.23 -16.26
CA LEU A 248 -13.10 23.21 -17.55
C LEU A 248 -13.25 21.83 -18.21
#